data_AF-A0A1V5MDW3-F1
#
_entry.id   AF-A0A1V5MDW3-F1
#
_cell.length_a   1.000
_cell.length_b   1.000
_cell.length_c   1.000
_cell.angle_alpha   90.00
_cell.angle_beta   90.00
_cell.angle_gamma   90.00
#
_symmetry.space_group_name_H-M   'P 1'
#
loop_
_entity.id
_entity.type
_entity.pdbx_description
1 polymer ?
#
loop_
_entity_poly.entity_id
_entity_poly.type
_entity_poly.pdbx_seq_one_letter_code
_entity_poly.pdbx_strand_id
1 'polypeptide(L)'
;MSDTARSYQPKPPATTEGLDDFFASEVKEGRPQGLPEELPLGVPVELAALKLGLTDRAVLKRLRRGTLKGFKTKTKYGDKWLVLAAELPEGLPQGLPGDSLATIPLIPDIEQFQEKGDSQSGVPGDSRVLVVQDQGLPPVQSPELDRLCELVADLQERLDKANQQLQGATFRNGYLESKLEDKEQQILLLTDRQTKQSWWANFSAWFLGRR
;
A
#
# COMPACT_ATOMS: atom_id res chain seq x y z
N MET A 1 -7.82 46.37 24.50
CA MET A 1 -8.46 45.09 24.15
C MET A 1 -7.74 44.58 22.92
N SER A 2 -7.03 43.46 23.03
CA SER A 2 -6.18 42.92 21.96
C SER A 2 -7.05 42.17 20.96
N ASP A 3 -7.04 42.62 19.71
CA ASP A 3 -7.79 42.05 18.59
C ASP A 3 -7.19 40.68 18.21
N THR A 4 -7.81 39.60 18.68
CA THR A 4 -7.41 38.21 18.39
C THR A 4 -8.01 37.68 17.09
N ALA A 5 -8.87 38.43 16.40
CA ALA A 5 -9.47 38.02 15.13
C ALA A 5 -8.51 38.22 13.95
N ARG A 6 -7.55 39.15 14.08
CA ARG A 6 -6.53 39.43 13.05
C ARG A 6 -5.33 38.47 13.07
N SER A 7 -5.21 37.61 14.07
CA SER A 7 -4.10 36.65 14.22
C SER A 7 -4.43 35.24 13.73
N TYR A 8 -5.46 35.06 12.90
CA TYR A 8 -5.71 33.77 12.25
C TYR A 8 -4.77 33.62 11.06
N GLN A 9 -3.73 32.81 11.22
CA GLN A 9 -2.98 32.27 10.08
C GLN A 9 -3.72 30.99 9.63
N PRO A 10 -4.38 30.97 8.46
CA PRO A 10 -4.87 29.73 7.91
C PRO A 10 -3.66 28.80 7.76
N LYS A 11 -3.68 27.66 8.46
CA LYS A 11 -2.73 26.61 8.17
C LYS A 11 -2.98 26.21 6.71
N PRO A 12 -1.94 26.04 5.89
CA PRO A 12 -2.14 25.57 4.53
C PRO A 12 -2.97 24.27 4.57
N PRO A 13 -3.90 24.06 3.62
CA PRO A 13 -4.60 22.79 3.50
C PRO A 13 -3.55 21.68 3.49
N ALA A 14 -3.87 20.52 4.06
CA ALA A 14 -2.94 19.40 4.10
C ALA A 14 -2.48 19.10 2.67
N THR A 15 -1.25 19.51 2.35
CA THR A 15 -0.66 19.31 1.03
C THR A 15 -0.31 17.84 0.91
N THR A 16 -0.82 17.18 -0.13
CA THR A 16 -0.33 15.87 -0.57
C THR A 16 1.05 16.00 -1.24
N GLU A 17 1.58 17.21 -1.35
CA GLU A 17 2.91 17.53 -1.83
C GLU A 17 3.97 16.85 -0.93
N GLY A 18 4.64 15.83 -1.49
CA GLY A 18 5.61 14.97 -0.77
C GLY A 18 5.08 13.57 -0.39
N LEU A 19 3.77 13.31 -0.50
CA LEU A 19 3.22 11.95 -0.44
C LEU A 19 3.55 11.18 -1.73
N ASP A 20 3.57 11.88 -2.87
CA ASP A 20 3.98 11.30 -4.15
C ASP A 20 5.41 10.79 -4.13
N ASP A 21 6.31 11.41 -3.35
CA ASP A 21 7.71 10.97 -3.18
C ASP A 21 7.80 9.64 -2.39
N PHE A 22 6.80 9.36 -1.55
CA PHE A 22 6.67 8.11 -0.80
C PHE A 22 6.21 6.94 -1.68
N PHE A 23 5.43 7.21 -2.73
CA PHE A 23 4.98 6.22 -3.72
C PHE A 23 5.88 6.18 -4.97
N ALA A 24 6.58 7.26 -5.29
CA ALA A 24 7.53 7.35 -6.39
C ALA A 24 8.86 6.64 -6.09
N SER A 25 9.17 6.41 -4.80
CA SER A 25 10.39 5.69 -4.41
C SER A 25 10.44 4.22 -4.86
N GLU A 26 9.35 3.66 -5.40
CA GLU A 26 9.33 2.28 -5.93
C GLU A 26 9.15 2.19 -7.45
N VAL A 27 8.90 3.29 -8.17
CA VAL A 27 8.67 3.23 -9.64
C VAL A 27 9.24 4.46 -10.35
N LYS A 28 10.55 4.50 -10.56
CA LYS A 28 11.19 4.84 -11.84
C LYS A 28 12.72 4.85 -11.74
N GLU A 29 13.29 3.93 -12.53
CA GLU A 29 14.57 4.02 -13.21
C GLU A 29 14.96 5.49 -13.52
N GLY A 30 15.99 6.02 -12.86
CA GLY A 30 16.34 7.43 -13.05
C GLY A 30 17.38 8.01 -12.09
N ARG A 31 18.52 7.33 -11.95
CA ARG A 31 19.84 7.79 -11.44
C ARG A 31 19.93 9.27 -10.95
N PRO A 32 20.02 9.52 -9.64
CA PRO A 32 20.66 10.73 -9.11
C PRO A 32 22.18 10.58 -9.12
N GLN A 33 22.85 11.41 -9.92
CA GLN A 33 24.30 11.62 -9.89
C GLN A 33 24.73 12.10 -8.50
N GLY A 34 25.56 11.31 -7.80
CA GLY A 34 26.21 11.78 -6.56
C GLY A 34 26.54 10.74 -5.49
N LEU A 35 26.25 9.45 -5.69
CA LEU A 35 26.69 8.39 -4.77
C LEU A 35 27.69 7.48 -5.50
N PRO A 36 28.89 7.21 -4.97
CA PRO A 36 29.90 6.41 -5.66
C PRO A 36 29.34 5.06 -6.09
N GLU A 37 29.68 4.72 -7.34
CA GLU A 37 29.39 3.48 -8.06
C GLU A 37 29.62 2.25 -7.18
N GLU A 38 28.69 1.30 -7.28
CA GLU A 38 28.75 -0.04 -6.68
C GLU A 38 28.75 -0.09 -5.15
N LEU A 39 27.58 0.14 -4.54
CA LEU A 39 27.30 -0.60 -3.31
C LEU A 39 26.95 -2.03 -3.73
N PRO A 40 27.82 -3.02 -3.46
CA PRO A 40 27.51 -4.40 -3.80
C PRO A 40 26.23 -4.80 -3.06
N LEU A 41 25.29 -5.39 -3.79
CA LEU A 41 24.01 -5.89 -3.28
C LEU A 41 24.26 -6.73 -2.02
N GLY A 42 24.07 -6.11 -0.86
CA GLY A 42 24.40 -6.69 0.43
C GLY A 42 23.21 -7.48 0.94
N VAL A 43 23.37 -8.79 1.10
CA VAL A 43 22.33 -9.66 1.64
C VAL A 43 22.38 -9.58 3.17
N PRO A 44 21.25 -9.37 3.88
CA PRO A 44 21.23 -9.38 5.34
C PRO A 44 21.66 -10.73 5.91
N VAL A 45 22.24 -10.70 7.12
CA VAL A 45 22.79 -11.88 7.79
C VAL A 45 21.79 -13.04 7.86
N GLU A 46 20.51 -12.74 8.09
CA GLU A 46 19.44 -13.74 8.21
C GLU A 46 19.26 -14.51 6.91
N LEU A 47 19.16 -13.81 5.78
CA LEU A 47 19.03 -14.44 4.46
C LEU A 47 20.32 -15.17 4.06
N ALA A 48 21.48 -14.61 4.44
CA ALA A 48 22.75 -15.27 4.21
C ALA A 48 22.89 -16.56 5.03
N ALA A 49 22.40 -16.57 6.28
CA ALA A 49 22.41 -17.72 7.16
C ALA A 49 21.58 -18.87 6.58
N LEU A 50 20.38 -18.57 6.07
CA LEU A 50 19.53 -19.54 5.36
C LEU A 50 20.21 -20.11 4.11
N LYS A 51 20.81 -19.25 3.28
CA LYS A 51 21.51 -19.69 2.06
C LYS A 51 22.75 -20.53 2.33
N LEU A 52 23.46 -20.27 3.43
CA LEU A 52 24.68 -20.98 3.80
C LEU A 52 24.42 -22.19 4.70
N GLY A 53 23.19 -22.40 5.18
CA GLY A 53 22.88 -23.43 6.17
C GLY A 53 23.61 -23.21 7.51
N LEU A 54 23.87 -21.95 7.87
CA LEU A 54 24.60 -21.57 9.09
C LEU A 54 23.67 -20.86 10.07
N THR A 55 24.07 -20.78 11.33
CA THR A 55 23.42 -19.89 12.30
C THR A 55 23.89 -18.44 12.11
N ASP A 56 23.04 -17.46 12.42
CA ASP A 56 23.37 -16.02 12.30
C ASP A 56 24.68 -15.66 13.02
N ARG A 57 24.89 -16.25 14.19
CA ARG A 57 26.13 -16.08 14.98
C ARG A 57 27.35 -16.63 14.27
N ALA A 58 27.22 -17.76 13.57
CA ALA A 58 28.32 -18.32 12.78
C ALA A 58 28.65 -17.44 11.56
N VAL A 59 27.63 -16.87 10.91
CA VAL A 59 27.82 -15.91 9.81
C VAL A 59 28.51 -14.65 10.31
N LEU A 60 28.04 -14.03 11.40
CA LEU A 60 28.69 -12.86 12.02
C LEU A 60 30.13 -13.15 12.47
N LYS A 61 30.40 -14.35 13.00
CA LYS A 61 31.75 -14.78 13.39
C LYS A 61 32.67 -14.90 12.19
N ARG A 62 32.18 -15.42 11.06
CA ARG A 62 32.92 -15.54 9.79
C ARG A 62 33.16 -14.19 9.10
N LEU A 63 32.21 -13.27 9.18
CA LEU A 63 32.38 -11.88 8.76
C LEU A 63 33.47 -11.18 9.57
N ARG A 64 33.45 -11.30 10.91
CA ARG A 64 34.49 -10.72 11.78
C ARG A 64 35.87 -11.33 11.59
N ARG A 65 35.93 -12.61 11.24
CA ARG A 65 37.18 -13.32 10.93
C ARG A 65 37.69 -13.02 9.52
N GLY A 66 36.89 -12.38 8.66
CA GLY A 66 37.23 -12.07 7.27
C GLY A 66 37.18 -13.28 6.32
N THR A 67 36.63 -14.41 6.76
CA THR A 67 36.45 -15.61 5.89
C THR A 67 35.26 -15.48 4.96
N LEU A 68 34.30 -14.61 5.32
CA LEU A 68 33.21 -14.16 4.45
C LEU A 68 33.35 -12.65 4.29
N LYS A 69 33.25 -12.14 3.06
CA LYS A 69 33.24 -10.71 2.76
C LYS A 69 31.86 -10.15 3.04
N GLY A 70 31.86 -9.10 3.83
CA GLY A 70 30.69 -8.31 4.13
C GLY A 70 31.08 -6.95 4.62
N PHE A 71 30.11 -6.06 4.67
CA PHE A 71 30.28 -4.68 5.08
C PHE A 71 29.25 -4.30 6.14
N LYS A 72 29.56 -3.23 6.86
CA LYS A 72 28.74 -2.73 7.95
C LYS A 72 28.04 -1.46 7.48
N THR A 73 26.71 -1.47 7.47
CA THR A 73 25.88 -0.34 7.02
C THR A 73 25.19 0.30 8.20
N LYS A 74 25.20 1.64 8.26
CA LYS A 74 24.48 2.40 9.28
C LYS A 74 22.99 2.44 8.93
N THR A 75 22.14 1.85 9.77
CA THR A 75 20.68 1.93 9.66
C THR A 75 20.14 2.88 10.74
N LYS A 76 18.87 3.30 10.63
CA LYS A 76 18.15 4.09 11.67
C LYS A 76 18.22 3.46 13.07
N TYR A 77 18.39 2.15 13.15
CA TYR A 77 18.44 1.36 14.38
C TYR A 77 19.87 0.92 14.77
N GLY A 78 20.88 1.63 14.29
CA GLY A 78 22.29 1.30 14.49
C GLY A 78 22.88 0.48 13.34
N ASP A 79 24.08 -0.03 13.56
CA ASP A 79 24.85 -0.63 12.50
C ASP A 79 24.51 -2.11 12.27
N LYS A 80 24.26 -2.49 11.02
CA LYS A 80 23.97 -3.88 10.63
C LYS A 80 25.05 -4.41 9.69
N TRP A 81 25.39 -5.69 9.85
CA TRP A 81 26.29 -6.41 8.94
C TRP A 81 25.51 -6.91 7.72
N LEU A 82 26.10 -6.78 6.53
CA LEU A 82 25.59 -7.30 5.27
C LEU A 82 26.68 -8.17 4.63
N VAL A 83 26.28 -9.29 4.01
CA VAL A 83 27.18 -10.20 3.29
C VAL A 83 27.15 -9.85 1.81
N LEU A 84 28.29 -9.88 1.12
CA LEU A 84 28.31 -9.66 -0.32
C LEU A 84 27.60 -10.80 -1.06
N ALA A 85 26.68 -10.47 -1.96
CA ALA A 85 25.97 -11.47 -2.76
C ALA A 85 26.89 -12.39 -3.57
N ALA A 86 28.07 -11.89 -3.97
CA ALA A 86 29.06 -12.62 -4.75
C ALA A 86 29.68 -13.83 -4.02
N GLU A 87 29.56 -13.92 -2.69
CA GLU A 87 30.09 -15.06 -1.91
C GLU A 87 29.02 -16.05 -1.45
N LEU A 88 27.76 -15.79 -1.80
CA LEU A 88 26.69 -16.74 -1.58
C LEU A 88 26.68 -17.69 -2.78
N PRO A 89 26.57 -19.01 -2.56
CA PRO A 89 26.37 -19.93 -3.66
C PRO A 89 25.06 -19.55 -4.38
N GLU A 90 25.16 -19.12 -5.63
CA GLU A 90 24.01 -18.87 -6.52
C GLU A 90 23.23 -20.16 -6.82
N GLY A 91 23.84 -21.33 -6.55
CA GLY A 91 23.22 -22.64 -6.62
C GLY A 91 22.87 -23.18 -5.24
N LEU A 92 21.58 -23.27 -4.95
CA LEU A 92 21.05 -24.15 -3.91
C LEU A 92 21.42 -25.61 -4.29
N PRO A 93 22.02 -26.43 -3.40
CA PRO A 93 21.97 -27.87 -3.60
C PRO A 93 20.50 -28.31 -3.55
N GLN A 94 20.02 -28.82 -4.68
CA GLN A 94 18.79 -29.57 -4.83
C GLN A 94 18.67 -30.61 -3.70
N GLY A 95 17.54 -30.59 -2.99
CA GLY A 95 17.17 -31.68 -2.10
C GLY A 95 16.30 -31.27 -0.91
N LEU A 96 15.03 -30.95 -1.17
CA LEU A 96 13.83 -31.56 -0.56
C LEU A 96 12.56 -30.77 -1.01
N PRO A 97 11.39 -31.42 -1.05
CA PRO A 97 10.49 -31.37 -2.20
C PRO A 97 9.26 -30.49 -1.96
N GLY A 98 8.62 -30.11 -3.07
CA GLY A 98 7.25 -29.60 -3.08
C GLY A 98 7.15 -28.08 -2.99
N ASP A 99 7.20 -27.39 -4.11
CA ASP A 99 5.94 -26.92 -4.69
C ASP A 99 6.18 -26.24 -6.04
N SER A 100 5.54 -26.82 -7.04
CA SER A 100 5.52 -26.38 -8.42
C SER A 100 4.59 -25.17 -8.54
N LEU A 101 5.11 -24.00 -8.85
CA LEU A 101 4.29 -22.97 -9.52
C LEU A 101 4.96 -22.57 -10.83
N ALA A 102 4.37 -23.17 -11.86
CA ALA A 102 4.61 -22.94 -13.26
C ALA A 102 4.38 -21.46 -13.63
N THR A 103 5.31 -20.96 -14.42
CA THR A 103 5.14 -20.05 -15.54
C THR A 103 3.67 -19.79 -15.93
N ILE A 104 3.22 -18.55 -15.74
CA ILE A 104 1.94 -18.05 -16.28
C ILE A 104 2.19 -17.63 -17.74
N PRO A 105 1.52 -18.23 -18.75
CA PRO A 105 1.51 -17.66 -20.09
C PRO A 105 0.51 -16.50 -20.19
N LEU A 106 1.00 -15.43 -20.82
CA LEU A 106 0.33 -14.18 -21.20
C LEU A 106 -0.86 -14.48 -22.15
N ILE A 107 -2.06 -13.98 -21.83
CA ILE A 107 -3.22 -14.00 -22.73
C ILE A 107 -3.32 -12.60 -23.39
N PRO A 108 -3.40 -12.48 -24.72
CA PRO A 108 -3.56 -11.20 -25.39
C PRO A 108 -5.02 -10.74 -25.48
N ASP A 109 -5.15 -9.44 -25.65
CA ASP A 109 -6.34 -8.59 -25.68
C ASP A 109 -7.50 -9.09 -26.55
N ILE A 110 -8.73 -8.94 -26.04
CA ILE A 110 -9.95 -9.00 -26.85
C ILE A 110 -10.58 -7.61 -26.82
N GLU A 111 -10.30 -6.83 -27.86
CA GLU A 111 -11.07 -5.66 -28.22
C GLU A 111 -12.39 -6.06 -28.90
N GLN A 112 -13.44 -5.30 -28.55
CA GLN A 112 -14.60 -4.94 -29.38
C GLN A 112 -15.52 -6.07 -29.86
N PHE A 113 -16.78 -6.06 -29.42
CA PHE A 113 -17.93 -5.86 -30.32
C PHE A 113 -19.14 -5.30 -29.55
N GLN A 114 -19.96 -4.60 -30.31
CA GLN A 114 -20.76 -3.43 -29.98
C GLN A 114 -22.22 -3.76 -29.64
N GLU A 115 -22.91 -2.74 -29.13
CA GLU A 115 -24.30 -2.67 -28.66
C GLU A 115 -25.41 -3.30 -29.54
N LYS A 116 -26.55 -3.55 -28.86
CA LYS A 116 -27.94 -3.12 -29.21
C LYS A 116 -28.93 -4.22 -29.63
N GLY A 117 -30.08 -4.27 -28.95
CA GLY A 117 -31.33 -4.78 -29.53
C GLY A 117 -32.18 -5.67 -28.62
N ASP A 118 -33.40 -5.20 -28.34
CA ASP A 118 -34.47 -5.83 -27.55
C ASP A 118 -35.02 -7.16 -28.07
N SER A 119 -35.74 -7.82 -27.15
CA SER A 119 -36.95 -8.65 -27.35
C SER A 119 -36.83 -10.17 -27.45
N GLN A 120 -37.71 -10.78 -26.66
CA GLN A 120 -38.01 -12.20 -26.46
C GLN A 120 -38.37 -12.95 -27.74
N SER A 121 -38.01 -14.24 -27.82
CA SER A 121 -38.96 -15.35 -28.11
C SER A 121 -38.25 -16.71 -28.21
N GLY A 122 -38.95 -17.78 -27.79
CA GLY A 122 -38.81 -19.12 -28.39
C GLY A 122 -37.94 -20.16 -27.67
N VAL A 123 -38.54 -20.91 -26.74
CA VAL A 123 -38.16 -22.31 -26.36
C VAL A 123 -38.47 -23.23 -27.58
N PRO A 124 -37.95 -24.46 -27.80
CA PRO A 124 -37.22 -25.38 -26.91
C PRO A 124 -35.99 -26.10 -27.53
N GLY A 125 -35.04 -26.54 -26.70
CA GLY A 125 -33.94 -27.39 -27.16
C GLY A 125 -33.24 -28.10 -26.01
N ASP A 126 -33.67 -29.35 -25.78
CA ASP A 126 -32.98 -30.42 -25.06
C ASP A 126 -31.75 -30.04 -24.23
N SER A 127 -31.97 -29.49 -23.03
CA SER A 127 -30.99 -29.61 -21.96
C SER A 127 -31.09 -30.99 -21.36
N ARG A 128 -30.34 -31.95 -21.92
CA ARG A 128 -29.99 -33.19 -21.23
C ARG A 128 -29.26 -32.81 -19.95
N VAL A 129 -30.00 -32.75 -18.84
CA VAL A 129 -29.41 -32.74 -17.50
C VAL A 129 -28.74 -34.10 -17.35
N LEU A 130 -27.42 -34.16 -17.54
CA LEU A 130 -26.63 -35.25 -17.02
C LEU A 130 -26.68 -35.13 -15.50
N VAL A 131 -27.67 -35.79 -14.89
CA VAL A 131 -27.61 -36.14 -13.48
C VAL A 131 -26.44 -37.10 -13.35
N VAL A 132 -25.27 -36.54 -13.04
CA VAL A 132 -24.13 -37.34 -12.57
C VAL A 132 -24.61 -37.96 -11.26
N GLN A 133 -25.00 -39.24 -11.35
CA GLN A 133 -25.25 -40.05 -10.18
C GLN A 133 -23.96 -40.08 -9.37
N ASP A 134 -24.04 -39.43 -8.22
CA ASP A 134 -23.03 -39.41 -7.17
C ASP A 134 -22.90 -40.85 -6.62
N GLN A 135 -22.11 -41.67 -7.32
CA GLN A 135 -21.73 -42.98 -6.81
C GLN A 135 -20.74 -42.74 -5.69
N GLY A 136 -21.21 -42.99 -4.47
CA GLY A 136 -20.51 -42.78 -3.21
C GLY A 136 -19.01 -43.06 -3.30
N LEU A 137 -18.24 -41.98 -3.44
CA LEU A 137 -16.84 -41.97 -3.12
C LEU A 137 -16.74 -42.00 -1.59
N PRO A 138 -15.97 -42.91 -0.97
CA PRO A 138 -15.70 -42.81 0.45
C PRO A 138 -15.07 -41.44 0.72
N PRO A 139 -15.43 -40.74 1.81
CA PRO A 139 -14.84 -39.45 2.13
C PRO A 139 -13.36 -39.69 2.43
N VAL A 140 -12.49 -39.42 1.46
CA VAL A 140 -11.05 -39.34 1.68
C VAL A 140 -10.82 -38.04 2.45
N GLN A 141 -11.08 -38.09 3.75
CA GLN A 141 -10.70 -37.04 4.70
C GLN A 141 -9.17 -37.10 4.80
N SER A 142 -8.50 -36.51 3.81
CA SER A 142 -7.07 -36.25 3.94
C SER A 142 -6.93 -35.13 4.97
N PRO A 143 -6.20 -35.34 6.07
CA PRO A 143 -6.03 -34.34 7.14
C PRO A 143 -5.37 -33.06 6.63
N GLU A 144 -4.76 -33.10 5.43
CA GLU A 144 -4.22 -31.94 4.74
C GLU A 144 -5.31 -31.01 4.20
N LEU A 145 -6.42 -31.54 3.68
CA LEU A 145 -7.55 -30.73 3.22
C LEU A 145 -8.21 -30.00 4.39
N ASP A 146 -8.36 -30.67 5.53
CA ASP A 146 -8.91 -30.03 6.74
C ASP A 146 -8.03 -28.86 7.20
N ARG A 147 -6.70 -29.06 7.20
CA ARG A 147 -5.74 -27.99 7.53
C ARG A 147 -5.76 -26.83 6.55
N LEU A 148 -5.89 -27.11 5.25
CA LEU A 148 -6.02 -26.07 4.23
C LEU A 148 -7.32 -25.29 4.38
N CYS A 149 -8.43 -25.98 4.67
CA CYS A 149 -9.71 -25.33 4.96
C CYS A 149 -9.63 -24.44 6.20
N GLU A 150 -8.99 -24.91 7.28
CA GLU A 150 -8.75 -24.10 8.48
C GLU A 150 -7.89 -22.87 8.19
N LEU A 151 -6.82 -23.02 7.40
CA LEU A 151 -5.93 -21.92 7.02
C LEU A 151 -6.68 -20.88 6.17
N VAL A 152 -7.44 -21.32 5.17
CA VAL A 152 -8.26 -20.42 4.34
C VAL A 152 -9.28 -19.67 5.20
N ALA A 153 -9.90 -20.34 6.17
CA ALA A 153 -10.82 -19.70 7.10
C ALA A 153 -10.14 -18.62 7.97
N ASP A 154 -8.95 -18.89 8.52
CA ASP A 154 -8.19 -17.90 9.30
C ASP A 154 -7.74 -16.71 8.43
N LEU A 155 -7.29 -16.96 7.20
CA LEU A 155 -6.96 -15.88 6.27
C LEU A 155 -8.17 -15.02 5.89
N GLN A 156 -9.33 -15.64 5.68
CA GLN A 156 -10.59 -14.93 5.44
C GLN A 156 -10.97 -14.07 6.64
N GLU A 157 -10.89 -14.62 7.87
CA GLU A 157 -11.20 -13.86 9.08
C GLU A 157 -10.25 -12.66 9.26
N ARG A 158 -8.96 -12.84 8.95
CA ARG A 158 -7.98 -11.74 8.99
C ARG A 158 -8.29 -10.66 7.96
N LEU A 159 -8.67 -11.05 6.74
CA LEU A 159 -9.09 -10.10 5.71
C LEU A 159 -10.35 -9.35 6.14
N ASP A 160 -11.34 -10.03 6.70
CA ASP A 160 -12.57 -9.40 7.17
C ASP A 160 -12.30 -8.39 8.29
N LYS A 161 -11.45 -8.75 9.27
CA LYS A 161 -11.03 -7.83 10.33
C LYS A 161 -10.30 -6.60 9.78
N ALA A 162 -9.38 -6.80 8.83
CA ALA A 162 -8.66 -5.70 8.20
C ALA A 162 -9.61 -4.78 7.42
N ASN A 163 -10.55 -5.37 6.66
CA ASN A 163 -11.57 -4.63 5.92
C ASN A 163 -12.49 -3.83 6.85
N GLN A 164 -12.91 -4.41 7.98
CA GLN A 164 -13.70 -3.70 8.99
C GLN A 164 -12.94 -2.51 9.59
N GLN A 165 -11.64 -2.69 9.89
CA GLN A 165 -10.79 -1.60 10.38
C GLN A 165 -10.64 -0.48 9.35
N LEU A 166 -10.45 -0.83 8.07
CA LEU A 166 -10.38 0.14 6.98
C LEU A 166 -11.70 0.89 6.83
N GLN A 167 -12.85 0.20 6.81
CA GLN A 167 -14.16 0.84 6.76
C GLN A 167 -14.36 1.81 7.94
N GLY A 168 -14.00 1.40 9.15
CA GLY A 168 -14.07 2.25 10.34
C GLY A 168 -13.18 3.50 10.23
N ALA A 169 -11.96 3.36 9.71
CA ALA A 169 -11.07 4.49 9.45
C ALA A 169 -11.63 5.42 8.36
N THR A 170 -12.17 4.87 7.28
CA THR A 170 -12.81 5.63 6.20
C THR A 170 -14.01 6.43 6.70
N PHE A 171 -14.90 5.83 7.50
CA PHE A 171 -16.03 6.55 8.09
C PHE A 171 -15.58 7.68 9.02
N ARG A 172 -14.53 7.43 9.82
CA ARG A 172 -13.97 8.45 10.70
C ARG A 172 -13.36 9.60 9.90
N ASN A 173 -12.61 9.30 8.85
CA ASN A 173 -12.02 10.34 7.99
C ASN A 173 -13.12 11.16 7.30
N GLY A 174 -14.11 10.52 6.67
CA GLY A 174 -15.23 11.25 6.04
C GLY A 174 -16.01 12.14 7.03
N TYR A 175 -16.19 11.69 8.27
CA TYR A 175 -16.81 12.53 9.31
C TYR A 175 -15.94 13.73 9.71
N LEU A 176 -14.62 13.52 9.82
CA LEU A 176 -13.68 14.60 10.16
C LEU A 176 -13.56 15.60 9.02
N GLU A 177 -13.54 15.12 7.77
CA GLU A 177 -13.56 15.93 6.55
C GLU A 177 -14.83 16.79 6.48
N SER A 178 -16.02 16.19 6.63
CA SER A 178 -17.27 16.94 6.69
C SER A 178 -17.30 18.00 7.80
N LYS A 179 -16.75 17.68 8.99
CA LYS A 179 -16.63 18.65 10.09
C LYS A 179 -15.65 19.79 9.78
N LEU A 180 -14.60 19.52 9.03
CA LEU A 180 -13.65 20.54 8.59
C LEU A 180 -14.32 21.45 7.57
N GLU A 181 -15.00 20.88 6.57
CA GLU A 181 -15.76 21.63 5.56
C GLU A 181 -16.83 22.53 6.20
N ASP A 182 -17.61 22.02 7.17
CA ASP A 182 -18.60 22.81 7.90
C ASP A 182 -17.96 24.02 8.61
N LYS A 183 -16.78 23.82 9.22
CA LYS A 183 -16.05 24.89 9.89
C LYS A 183 -15.49 25.90 8.89
N GLU A 184 -14.96 25.44 7.77
CA GLU A 184 -14.46 26.30 6.70
C GLU A 184 -15.58 27.15 6.11
N GLN A 185 -16.75 26.56 5.86
CA GLN A 185 -17.94 27.30 5.43
C GLN A 185 -18.38 28.35 6.46
N GLN A 186 -18.39 28.01 7.75
CA GLN A 186 -18.69 28.98 8.81
C GLN A 186 -17.69 30.13 8.84
N ILE A 187 -16.39 29.86 8.66
CA ILE A 187 -15.35 30.90 8.56
C ILE A 187 -15.60 31.77 7.32
N LEU A 188 -15.93 31.18 6.17
CA LEU A 188 -16.29 31.92 4.95
C LEU A 188 -17.48 32.86 5.19
N LEU A 189 -18.54 32.39 5.86
CA LEU A 189 -19.71 33.22 6.19
C LEU A 189 -19.37 34.37 7.16
N LEU A 190 -18.52 34.12 8.16
CA LEU A 190 -18.07 35.14 9.11
C LEU A 190 -17.17 36.19 8.43
N THR A 191 -16.30 35.76 7.52
CA THR A 191 -15.39 36.64 6.79
C THR A 191 -16.10 37.43 5.69
N ASP A 192 -17.06 36.86 4.98
CA ASP A 192 -17.89 37.59 4.00
C ASP A 192 -18.67 38.74 4.64
N ARG A 193 -19.04 38.60 5.92
CA ARG A 193 -19.64 39.71 6.68
C ARG A 193 -18.62 40.81 7.06
N GLN A 194 -17.33 40.48 7.16
CA GLN A 194 -16.27 41.42 7.55
C GLN A 194 -15.63 42.18 6.38
N THR A 195 -15.77 41.71 5.13
CA THR A 195 -15.23 42.40 3.94
C THR A 195 -16.04 43.62 3.50
N LYS A 196 -17.26 43.81 4.02
CA LYS A 196 -18.05 45.01 3.74
C LYS A 196 -17.43 46.20 4.47
N GLN A 197 -17.00 47.21 3.71
CA GLN A 197 -16.57 48.51 4.25
C GLN A 197 -17.58 48.96 5.32
N SER A 198 -17.10 49.12 6.55
CA SER A 198 -17.93 49.51 7.68
C SER A 198 -18.76 50.74 7.31
N TRP A 199 -20.03 50.79 7.71
CA TRP A 199 -20.87 51.96 7.48
C TRP A 199 -20.21 53.25 8.00
N TRP A 200 -19.44 53.15 9.09
CA TRP A 200 -18.60 54.22 9.61
C TRP A 200 -17.41 54.58 8.71
N ALA A 201 -16.83 53.63 7.99
CA ALA A 201 -15.78 53.91 7.00
C ALA A 201 -16.33 54.72 5.82
N ASN A 202 -17.53 54.36 5.34
CA ASN A 202 -18.22 55.11 4.28
C ASN A 202 -18.71 56.49 4.78
N PHE A 203 -19.22 56.56 6.01
CA PHE A 203 -19.65 57.81 6.64
C PHE A 203 -18.46 58.76 6.90
N SER A 204 -17.35 58.25 7.43
CA SER A 204 -16.15 59.06 7.67
C SER A 204 -15.50 59.51 6.37
N ALA A 205 -15.44 58.68 5.34
CA ALA A 205 -15.00 59.10 4.00
C ALA A 205 -15.87 60.24 3.44
N TRP A 206 -17.20 60.14 3.59
CA TRP A 206 -18.12 61.22 3.24
C TRP A 206 -17.92 62.49 4.08
N PHE A 207 -17.82 62.36 5.41
CA PHE A 207 -17.63 63.49 6.33
C PHE A 207 -16.30 64.21 6.11
N LEU A 208 -15.24 63.47 5.78
CA LEU A 208 -13.91 64.02 5.48
C LEU A 208 -13.78 64.47 4.01
N GLY A 209 -14.85 64.40 3.21
CA GLY A 209 -14.86 64.85 1.82
C GLY A 209 -13.97 64.01 0.87
N ARG A 210 -13.58 62.80 1.27
CA ARG A 210 -12.85 61.87 0.40
C ARG A 210 -13.86 61.04 -0.40
N ARG A 211 -14.27 61.59 -1.54
CA ARG A 211 -14.81 60.81 -2.66
C ARG A 211 -13.75 60.71 -3.74
#